data_AF-A0A1M7R4X9-F1
#
_entry.id   AF-A0A1M7R4X9-F1
#
_cell.length_a   1.000
_cell.length_b   1.000
_cell.length_c   1.000
_cell.angle_alpha   90.00
_cell.angle_beta   90.00
_cell.angle_gamma   90.00
#
_symmetry.space_group_name_H-M   'P 1'
#
loop_
_entity.id
_entity.type
_entity.pdbx_description
1 polymer ?
#
loop_
_entity_poly.entity_id
_entity_poly.type
_entity_poly.pdbx_seq_one_letter_code
_entity_poly.pdbx_strand_id
1 'polypeptide(L)'
;MNEGEIKSGTIIGHAGLGAAIGGFADATMGKCMAQQRQQLDATVRVTVELKAIRSFADALMYAKDGQCVTRAGWNAAGQHVEAQYPDHNSKMGAPYLVLKNAQGLLVPWVPSQGDLFANDWAVLPR
;
A
#
# COMPACT_ATOMS: atom_id res chain seq x y z
N MET A 1 -66.98 -9.87 -8.43
CA MET A 1 -67.66 -9.72 -9.74
C MET A 1 -66.72 -8.90 -10.60
N ASN A 2 -66.17 -9.26 -11.77
CA ASN A 2 -66.12 -10.44 -12.62
C ASN A 2 -64.77 -10.29 -13.38
N GLU A 3 -63.96 -11.34 -13.48
CA GLU A 3 -63.73 -12.15 -14.70
C GLU A 3 -63.46 -11.38 -16.00
N GLY A 4 -62.33 -11.73 -16.63
CA GLY A 4 -61.92 -11.29 -17.96
C GLY A 4 -60.76 -12.15 -18.48
N GLU A 5 -61.06 -13.41 -18.79
CA GLU A 5 -60.22 -14.36 -19.52
C GLU A 5 -60.02 -13.89 -20.97
N ILE A 6 -58.79 -13.90 -21.51
CA ILE A 6 -58.56 -13.91 -22.96
C ILE A 6 -57.54 -15.00 -23.31
N LYS A 7 -57.98 -15.90 -24.19
CA LYS A 7 -57.29 -17.08 -24.70
C LYS A 7 -56.38 -16.76 -25.89
N SER A 8 -55.27 -17.48 -25.94
CA SER A 8 -54.64 -18.13 -27.10
C SER A 8 -54.34 -17.28 -28.37
N GLY A 9 -53.05 -17.02 -28.58
CA GLY A 9 -52.47 -16.75 -29.89
C GLY A 9 -51.31 -17.73 -30.17
N THR A 10 -51.52 -18.63 -31.12
CA THR A 10 -50.52 -19.56 -31.66
C THR A 10 -49.43 -18.79 -32.42
N ILE A 11 -48.16 -18.93 -32.03
CA ILE A 11 -47.02 -18.63 -32.91
C ILE A 11 -46.43 -19.96 -33.39
N ILE A 12 -46.35 -20.05 -34.71
CA ILE A 12 -45.96 -21.18 -35.54
C ILE A 12 -44.44 -21.37 -35.41
N GLY A 13 -44.00 -22.62 -35.27
CA GLY A 13 -42.60 -22.97 -35.04
C GLY A 13 -41.66 -22.59 -36.20
N HIS A 14 -40.41 -22.31 -35.82
CA HIS A 14 -39.25 -22.74 -36.59
C HIS A 14 -38.36 -23.57 -35.67
N ALA A 15 -38.19 -24.83 -36.04
CA ALA A 15 -37.24 -25.75 -35.44
C ALA A 15 -35.83 -25.41 -35.91
N GLY A 16 -34.85 -25.49 -35.00
CA GLY A 16 -33.45 -25.66 -35.34
C GLY A 16 -32.51 -24.58 -34.83
N LEU A 17 -32.11 -24.67 -33.57
CA LEU A 17 -30.72 -24.96 -33.18
C LEU A 17 -30.68 -25.11 -31.65
N GLY A 18 -30.53 -26.36 -31.19
CA GLY A 18 -30.12 -26.61 -29.81
C GLY A 18 -28.65 -26.24 -29.67
N ALA A 19 -28.35 -25.30 -28.77
CA ALA A 19 -27.02 -25.14 -28.20
C ALA A 19 -27.11 -24.43 -26.84
N ALA A 20 -26.86 -25.21 -25.79
CA ALA A 20 -26.35 -24.80 -24.49
C ALA A 20 -27.04 -23.61 -23.78
N ILE A 21 -28.12 -23.93 -23.06
CA ILE A 21 -28.30 -23.35 -21.73
C ILE A 21 -27.24 -23.94 -20.80
N GLY A 22 -26.11 -23.25 -20.61
CA GLY A 22 -25.10 -23.72 -19.67
C GLY A 22 -23.80 -22.92 -19.69
N GLY A 23 -23.53 -22.25 -18.57
CA GLY A 23 -22.16 -22.01 -18.11
C GLY A 23 -21.38 -20.86 -18.75
N PHE A 24 -21.79 -19.61 -18.52
CA PHE A 24 -20.92 -18.43 -18.72
C PHE A 24 -20.79 -17.58 -17.46
N ALA A 25 -20.90 -18.20 -16.29
CA ALA A 25 -20.46 -17.61 -15.03
C ALA A 25 -19.63 -18.66 -14.30
N ASP A 26 -18.29 -18.62 -14.39
CA ASP A 26 -17.49 -19.04 -13.22
C ASP A 26 -15.99 -18.77 -13.30
N ALA A 27 -15.34 -18.87 -14.46
CA ALA A 27 -13.86 -18.90 -14.45
C ALA A 27 -13.20 -17.52 -14.36
N THR A 28 -13.76 -16.50 -15.03
CA THR A 28 -13.11 -15.18 -15.19
C THR A 28 -13.30 -14.28 -13.97
N MET A 29 -14.50 -14.31 -13.37
CA MET A 29 -14.80 -13.56 -12.14
C MET A 29 -14.01 -14.13 -10.95
N GLY A 30 -13.89 -15.45 -10.86
CA GLY A 30 -13.08 -16.13 -9.84
C GLY A 30 -11.60 -15.79 -9.93
N LYS A 31 -11.04 -15.71 -11.15
CA LYS A 31 -9.66 -15.25 -11.38
C LYS A 31 -9.47 -13.76 -11.04
N CYS A 32 -10.41 -12.88 -11.41
CA CYS A 32 -10.38 -11.46 -11.06
C CYS A 32 -10.42 -11.24 -9.54
N MET A 33 -11.31 -11.95 -8.84
CA MET A 33 -11.43 -11.86 -7.38
C MET A 33 -10.23 -12.47 -6.66
N ALA A 34 -9.66 -13.57 -7.16
CA ALA A 34 -8.43 -14.15 -6.62
C ALA A 34 -7.21 -13.23 -6.84
N GLN A 35 -7.13 -12.59 -8.00
CA GLN A 35 -6.09 -11.62 -8.33
C GLN A 35 -6.25 -10.34 -7.49
N GLN A 36 -7.48 -9.85 -7.31
CA GLN A 36 -7.79 -8.73 -6.42
C GLN A 36 -7.52 -9.08 -4.95
N ARG A 37 -7.74 -10.33 -4.53
CA ARG A 37 -7.43 -10.81 -3.18
C ARG A 37 -5.93 -11.01 -2.96
N GLN A 38 -5.18 -11.47 -3.96
CA GLN A 38 -3.71 -11.52 -3.92
C GLN A 38 -3.09 -10.12 -3.94
N GLN A 39 -3.68 -9.19 -4.69
CA GLN A 39 -3.24 -7.80 -4.77
C GLN A 39 -3.59 -7.05 -3.47
N LEU A 40 -4.73 -7.37 -2.85
CA LEU A 40 -5.09 -6.91 -1.51
C LEU A 40 -4.18 -7.53 -0.44
N ASP A 41 -3.85 -8.83 -0.51
CA ASP A 41 -2.96 -9.51 0.45
C ASP A 41 -1.51 -9.04 0.31
N ALA A 42 -1.03 -8.77 -0.89
CA ALA A 42 0.28 -8.16 -1.13
C ALA A 42 0.32 -6.70 -0.62
N THR A 43 -0.74 -5.92 -0.86
CA THR A 43 -0.84 -4.55 -0.34
C THR A 43 -0.92 -4.55 1.18
N VAL A 44 -1.71 -5.46 1.76
CA VAL A 44 -1.80 -5.68 3.21
C VAL A 44 -0.43 -6.05 3.75
N ARG A 45 0.27 -7.04 3.19
CA ARG A 45 1.63 -7.43 3.61
C ARG A 45 2.64 -6.28 3.56
N VAL A 46 2.57 -5.42 2.54
CA VAL A 46 3.40 -4.20 2.49
C VAL A 46 3.03 -3.21 3.59
N THR A 47 1.76 -3.13 3.99
CA THR A 47 1.33 -2.29 5.11
C THR A 47 1.57 -2.88 6.50
N VAL A 48 1.71 -4.20 6.66
CA VAL A 48 1.90 -4.84 7.99
C VAL A 48 3.37 -4.84 8.47
N GLU A 49 4.34 -4.55 7.59
CA GLU A 49 5.79 -4.55 7.92
C GLU A 49 6.33 -3.19 8.40
N LEU A 50 5.48 -2.15 8.48
CA LEU A 50 5.84 -0.88 9.11
C LEU A 50 5.40 -0.92 10.57
N LYS A 51 6.36 -0.97 11.50
CA LYS A 51 6.04 -0.67 12.91
C LYS A 51 5.63 0.80 12.97
N ALA A 52 4.33 1.05 13.08
CA ALA A 52 3.78 2.39 13.19
C ALA A 52 4.29 3.02 14.50
N ILE A 53 5.03 4.10 14.37
CA ILE A 53 5.59 4.83 15.50
C ILE A 53 5.08 6.24 15.40
N ARG A 54 4.29 6.69 16.38
CA ARG A 54 3.59 7.95 16.18
C ARG A 54 4.54 9.14 16.29
N SER A 55 5.38 9.23 17.33
CA SER A 55 6.14 10.46 17.59
C SER A 55 7.55 10.53 16.97
N PHE A 56 8.06 11.76 16.77
CA PHE A 56 9.47 11.98 16.43
C PHE A 56 10.44 11.44 17.50
N ALA A 57 10.08 11.54 18.78
CA ALA A 57 10.94 11.09 19.88
C ALA A 57 11.22 9.59 19.76
N ASP A 58 10.18 8.81 19.49
CA ASP A 58 10.32 7.39 19.22
C ASP A 58 11.13 7.16 17.93
N ALA A 59 10.79 7.84 16.83
CA ALA A 59 11.52 7.70 15.56
C ALA A 59 13.04 7.96 15.73
N LEU A 60 13.41 8.95 16.54
CA LEU A 60 14.80 9.24 16.88
C LEU A 60 15.47 8.11 17.67
N MET A 61 14.75 7.47 18.61
CA MET A 61 15.29 6.29 19.33
C MET A 61 15.60 5.16 18.34
N TYR A 62 14.66 4.81 17.46
CA TYR A 62 14.88 3.76 16.47
C TYR A 62 15.99 4.11 15.48
N ALA A 63 16.08 5.38 15.06
CA ALA A 63 17.17 5.84 14.20
C ALA A 63 18.54 5.66 14.86
N LYS A 64 18.66 5.99 16.15
CA LYS A 64 19.88 5.76 16.94
C LYS A 64 20.23 4.28 17.08
N ASP A 65 19.23 3.41 17.13
CA ASP A 65 19.41 1.95 17.10
C ASP A 65 19.71 1.40 15.68
N GLY A 66 19.97 2.30 14.73
CA GLY A 66 20.35 1.99 13.35
C GLY A 66 19.19 1.71 12.42
N GLN A 67 17.93 1.81 12.87
CA GLN A 67 16.80 1.59 11.98
C GLN A 67 16.60 2.78 11.04
N CYS A 68 16.03 2.52 9.86
CA CYS A 68 15.57 3.56 8.95
C CYS A 68 14.16 4.00 9.37
N VAL A 69 13.93 5.30 9.50
CA VAL A 69 12.61 5.86 9.85
C VAL A 69 12.10 6.78 8.75
N THR A 70 10.80 6.81 8.52
CA THR A 70 10.17 7.64 7.49
C THR A 70 8.90 8.30 8.00
N ARG A 71 8.39 9.28 7.25
CA ARG A 71 7.10 9.93 7.51
C ARG A 71 6.13 9.68 6.37
N ALA A 72 4.87 9.41 6.69
CA ALA A 72 3.81 9.29 5.69
C ALA A 72 3.53 10.63 4.98
N GLY A 73 3.72 11.76 5.67
CA GLY A 73 3.49 13.11 5.14
C GLY A 73 4.64 13.71 4.33
N TRP A 74 5.67 12.94 3.99
CA TRP A 74 6.72 13.41 3.07
C TRP A 74 6.26 13.35 1.60
N ASN A 75 6.83 14.27 0.80
CA ASN A 75 6.34 14.56 -0.55
C ASN A 75 6.72 13.50 -1.61
N ALA A 76 7.62 12.57 -1.28
CA ALA A 76 8.07 11.56 -2.22
C ALA A 76 8.30 10.21 -1.52
N ALA A 77 8.07 9.13 -2.25
CA ALA A 77 8.33 7.78 -1.79
C ALA A 77 9.84 7.51 -1.63
N GLY A 78 10.19 6.59 -0.74
CA GLY A 78 11.56 6.11 -0.56
C GLY A 78 12.48 7.02 0.27
N GLN A 79 11.96 8.15 0.75
CA GLN A 79 12.68 9.00 1.70
C GLN A 79 12.72 8.34 3.08
N HIS A 80 13.88 8.35 3.73
CA HIS A 80 14.06 7.88 5.10
C HIS A 80 15.22 8.58 5.78
N VAL A 81 15.18 8.59 7.11
CA VAL A 81 16.23 9.10 7.98
C VAL A 81 16.86 7.96 8.75
N GLU A 82 18.16 8.05 8.97
CA GLU A 82 18.93 7.15 9.81
C GLU A 82 19.98 7.96 10.61
N ALA A 83 20.43 7.41 11.74
CA ALA A 83 21.57 7.97 12.45
C ALA A 83 22.87 7.45 11.83
N GLN A 84 23.78 8.36 11.48
CA GLN A 84 25.13 8.03 11.08
C GLN A 84 26.09 8.23 12.27
N TYR A 85 26.92 7.22 12.52
CA TYR A 85 28.01 7.27 13.49
C TYR A 85 29.33 7.27 12.72
N PRO A 86 30.07 8.39 12.69
CA PRO A 86 31.29 8.49 11.90
C PRO A 86 32.36 7.46 12.25
N ASP A 87 33.02 6.96 11.21
CA ASP A 87 34.22 6.13 11.27
C ASP A 87 35.43 6.82 10.62
N HIS A 88 36.54 6.10 10.47
CA HIS A 88 37.77 6.61 9.87
C HIS A 88 37.63 7.12 8.43
N ASN A 89 36.58 6.73 7.70
CA ASN A 89 36.33 7.15 6.31
C ASN A 89 35.25 8.23 6.22
N SER A 90 34.69 8.64 7.35
CA SER A 90 33.60 9.60 7.41
C SER A 90 34.11 11.04 7.34
N LYS A 91 33.31 11.92 6.69
CA LYS A 91 33.65 13.34 6.55
C LYS A 91 33.33 14.19 7.79
N MET A 92 32.46 13.68 8.67
CA MET A 92 32.00 14.37 9.88
C MET A 92 32.65 13.77 11.12
N GLY A 93 32.82 14.56 12.18
CA GLY A 93 33.49 14.12 13.42
C GLY A 93 32.57 13.71 14.57
N ALA A 94 31.25 13.83 14.43
CA ALA A 94 30.28 13.52 15.48
C ALA A 94 29.01 12.88 14.88
N PRO A 95 28.24 12.08 15.66
CA PRO A 95 27.00 11.47 15.18
C PRO A 95 25.97 12.49 14.72
N TYR A 96 25.25 12.17 13.65
CA TYR A 96 24.25 13.07 13.05
C TYR A 96 23.16 12.28 12.30
N LEU A 97 22.07 12.95 11.97
CA LEU A 97 21.02 12.36 11.14
C LEU A 97 21.31 12.59 9.66
N VAL A 98 21.10 11.55 8.87
CA VAL A 98 21.14 11.58 7.41
C VAL A 98 19.74 11.35 6.88
N LEU A 99 19.34 12.13 5.89
CA LEU A 99 18.15 11.90 5.08
C LEU A 99 18.59 11.31 3.73
N LYS A 100 18.01 10.19 3.33
CA LYS A 100 17.95 9.79 1.93
C LYS A 100 16.81 10.55 1.26
N ASN A 101 17.14 11.42 0.32
CA ASN A 101 16.14 12.19 -0.41
C ASN A 101 15.47 11.37 -1.52
N ALA A 102 14.48 11.97 -2.18
CA ALA A 102 13.73 11.33 -3.28
C ALA A 102 14.61 10.93 -4.48
N GLN A 103 15.77 11.58 -4.63
CA GLN A 103 16.77 11.29 -5.65
C GLN A 103 17.76 10.19 -5.22
N GLY A 104 17.57 9.62 -4.03
CA GLY A 104 18.43 8.57 -3.50
C GLY A 104 19.76 9.05 -2.93
N LEU A 105 19.97 10.36 -2.81
CA LEU A 105 21.18 10.95 -2.24
C LEU A 105 21.07 11.04 -0.72
N LEU A 106 22.18 10.75 -0.03
CA LEU A 106 22.31 10.93 1.42
C LEU A 106 22.80 12.33 1.72
N VAL A 107 22.03 13.07 2.51
CA VAL A 107 22.36 14.44 2.93
C VAL A 107 22.27 14.57 4.45
N PRO A 108 23.15 15.33 5.11
CA PRO A 108 22.95 15.71 6.50
C PRO A 108 21.58 16.37 6.68
N TRP A 109 20.86 15.99 7.71
CA TRP A 109 19.49 16.41 7.92
C TRP A 109 19.29 17.00 9.32
N VAL A 110 18.53 18.09 9.35
CA VAL A 110 18.06 18.72 10.58
C VAL A 110 16.53 18.63 10.56
N PRO A 111 15.90 18.05 11.60
CA PRO A 111 14.45 17.99 11.66
C PRO A 111 13.85 19.39 11.70
N SER A 112 12.89 19.66 10.82
CA SER A 112 12.11 20.89 10.87
C SER A 112 11.15 20.87 12.07
N GLN A 113 10.53 22.01 12.40
CA GLN A 113 9.44 22.02 13.38
C GLN A 113 8.29 21.09 12.98
N GLY A 114 7.97 21.01 11.67
CA GLY A 114 6.97 20.08 11.19
C GLY A 114 7.32 18.61 11.43
N ASP A 115 8.61 18.27 11.39
CA ASP A 115 9.08 16.90 11.67
C ASP A 115 9.02 16.58 13.17
N LEU A 116 9.45 17.52 14.03
CA LEU A 116 9.45 17.33 15.49
C LEU A 116 8.04 17.13 16.07
N PHE A 117 7.04 17.82 15.52
CA PHE A 117 5.64 17.74 15.97
C PHE A 117 4.81 16.70 15.21
N ALA A 118 5.42 15.97 14.27
CA ALA A 118 4.69 15.00 13.47
C ALA A 118 4.31 13.75 14.25
N ASN A 119 3.15 13.17 13.90
CA ASN A 119 2.62 11.95 14.52
C ASN A 119 2.51 10.76 13.55
N ASP A 120 3.17 10.86 12.40
CA ASP A 120 3.04 9.99 11.23
C ASP A 120 4.36 9.27 10.88
N TRP A 121 5.19 9.00 11.89
CA TRP A 121 6.45 8.29 11.71
C TRP A 121 6.24 6.77 11.55
N ALA A 122 7.22 6.11 10.93
CA ALA A 122 7.24 4.66 10.79
C ALA A 122 8.69 4.16 10.69
N VAL A 123 8.92 2.93 11.14
CA VAL A 123 10.19 2.22 10.93
C VAL A 123 10.09 1.42 9.64
N LEU A 124 11.11 1.52 8.78
CA LEU A 124 11.26 0.68 7.61
C LEU A 124 11.99 -0.62 7.97
N PRO A 125 11.55 -1.79 7.47
CA PRO A 125 12.32 -3.02 7.56
C PRO A 125 13.62 -2.87 6.76
N ARG A 126 14.68 -3.55 7.23
CA ARG A 126 15.98 -3.60 6.56
C ARG A 126 16.07 -4.76 5.57
#